data_AF-A0A975LGF3-F1
#
_entry.id   AF-A0A975LGF3-F1
#
_cell.length_a   1.000
_cell.length_b   1.000
_cell.length_c   1.000
_cell.angle_alpha   90.00
_cell.angle_beta   90.00
_cell.angle_gamma   90.00
#
_symmetry.space_group_name_H-M   'P 1'
#
loop_
_entity.id
_entity.type
_entity.pdbx_description
1 polymer ?
#
loop_
_entity_poly.entity_id
_entity_poly.type
_entity_poly.pdbx_seq_one_letter_code
_entity_poly.pdbx_strand_id
1 'polypeptide(L)'
;MKIILSRKGFDSVAGGYPSPYFIEERRLVSFPIPEENNKNEINTGCTYSDLYFDEKITYLDIMKQLGIHKYSNKYVHFDPDVNPLVLSNRSDNWKGLFGQCSSAQSHLRNKGVEKGDLFLFFGWFRDVVKTDDGYQYIAGTDKHIIWGYLQ
;
A
#
# COMPACT_ATOMS: atom_id res chain seq x y z
N MET A 1 25.15 2.61 -8.56
CA MET A 1 23.94 2.44 -7.74
C MET A 1 23.19 3.75 -7.69
N LYS A 2 21.99 3.77 -8.25
CA LYS A 2 21.04 4.87 -8.25
C LYS A 2 20.00 4.60 -7.14
N ILE A 3 19.51 5.66 -6.50
CA ILE A 3 18.41 5.58 -5.54
C ILE A 3 17.19 6.22 -6.20
N ILE A 4 16.12 5.45 -6.31
CA ILE A 4 14.87 5.86 -6.92
C ILE A 4 13.83 6.00 -5.82
N LEU A 5 13.31 7.21 -5.64
CA LEU A 5 12.15 7.45 -4.78
C LEU A 5 10.88 7.20 -5.59
N SER A 6 10.06 6.25 -5.13
CA SER A 6 8.82 5.86 -5.79
C SER A 6 7.65 6.03 -4.83
N ARG A 7 6.73 6.95 -5.13
CA ARG A 7 5.54 7.17 -4.30
C ARG A 7 4.56 6.02 -4.53
N LYS A 8 4.12 5.37 -3.45
CA LYS A 8 3.26 4.19 -3.51
C LYS A 8 2.24 4.15 -2.38
N GLY A 9 1.19 3.36 -2.61
CA GLY A 9 0.00 3.28 -1.76
C GLY A 9 -0.96 4.44 -1.97
N PHE A 10 -1.88 4.62 -1.02
CA PHE A 10 -2.86 5.70 -1.08
C PHE A 10 -2.22 7.09 -1.07
N ASP A 11 -2.81 8.01 -1.83
CA ASP A 11 -2.59 9.45 -1.76
C ASP A 11 -3.90 10.24 -1.89
N SER A 12 -3.83 11.56 -2.10
CA SER A 12 -5.02 12.42 -2.21
C SER A 12 -5.87 12.15 -3.44
N VAL A 13 -5.30 11.54 -4.49
CA VAL A 13 -6.00 11.20 -5.75
C VAL A 13 -6.39 9.72 -5.71
N ALA A 14 -5.39 8.84 -5.58
CA ALA A 14 -5.58 7.41 -5.54
C ALA A 14 -5.84 6.97 -4.10
N GLY A 15 -7.09 6.67 -3.73
CA GLY A 15 -7.43 6.31 -2.35
C GLY A 15 -8.13 7.44 -1.58
N GLY A 16 -7.52 8.62 -1.59
CA GLY A 16 -8.04 9.81 -0.90
C GLY A 16 -7.94 9.76 0.62
N TYR A 17 -7.16 8.83 1.19
CA TYR A 17 -6.94 8.71 2.64
C TYR A 17 -5.47 8.43 2.95
N PRO A 18 -4.96 8.88 4.12
CA PRO A 18 -3.62 8.50 4.58
C PRO A 18 -3.56 7.02 4.93
N SER A 19 -2.42 6.38 4.71
CA SER A 19 -2.11 5.07 5.28
C SER A 19 -1.90 5.16 6.81
N PRO A 20 -2.29 4.17 7.60
CA PRO A 20 -2.17 4.23 9.05
C PRO A 20 -0.74 3.93 9.52
N TYR A 21 -0.24 4.77 10.42
CA TYR A 21 0.90 4.46 11.27
C TYR A 21 0.38 4.19 12.69
N PHE A 22 0.34 2.91 13.07
CA PHE A 22 -0.09 2.47 14.39
C PHE A 22 1.04 2.75 15.39
N ILE A 23 0.90 3.81 16.20
CA ILE A 23 2.01 4.36 16.97
C ILE A 23 2.40 3.49 18.16
N GLU A 24 1.44 2.79 18.77
CA GLU A 24 1.66 1.89 19.91
C GLU A 24 2.42 0.64 19.48
N GLU A 25 2.03 0.05 18.33
CA GLU A 25 2.65 -1.13 17.74
C GLU A 25 3.88 -0.80 16.89
N ARG A 26 4.16 0.49 16.67
CA ARG A 26 5.17 1.00 15.74
C ARG A 26 5.07 0.37 14.35
N ARG A 27 3.84 0.15 13.88
CA ARG A 27 3.56 -0.59 12.66
C ARG A 27 3.05 0.33 11.56
N LEU A 28 3.74 0.32 10.43
CA LEU A 28 3.29 0.99 9.20
C LEU A 28 2.48 0.01 8.36
N VAL A 29 1.32 0.45 7.89
CA VAL A 29 0.54 -0.30 6.91
C VAL A 29 0.27 0.62 5.74
N SER A 30 1.05 0.45 4.67
CA SER A 30 0.74 1.13 3.40
C SER A 30 -0.50 0.50 2.79
N PHE A 31 -1.56 1.27 2.62
CA PHE A 31 -2.74 0.79 1.88
C PHE A 31 -2.38 0.69 0.38
N PRO A 32 -2.56 -0.49 -0.25
CA PRO A 32 -2.31 -0.66 -1.69
C PRO A 32 -3.19 0.26 -2.51
N ILE A 33 -2.80 0.54 -3.75
CA ILE A 33 -3.54 1.46 -4.63
C ILE A 33 -4.89 0.80 -4.99
N PRO A 34 -6.03 1.51 -4.89
CA PRO A 34 -7.31 0.95 -5.31
C PRO A 34 -7.36 0.94 -6.84
N GLU A 35 -7.92 -0.12 -7.43
CA GLU A 35 -8.11 -0.14 -8.88
C GLU A 35 -9.17 0.90 -9.29
N GLU A 36 -8.75 1.97 -9.96
CA GLU A 36 -9.64 3.08 -10.33
C GLU A 36 -10.54 2.68 -11.51
N ASN A 37 -11.67 2.07 -11.20
CA ASN A 37 -12.86 2.13 -12.05
C ASN A 37 -14.12 2.16 -11.18
N ASN A 38 -14.97 3.17 -11.38
CA ASN A 38 -16.31 3.28 -10.78
C ASN A 38 -17.25 2.10 -11.14
N LYS A 39 -16.76 1.13 -11.92
CA LYS A 39 -17.52 0.01 -12.48
C LYS A 39 -16.91 -1.39 -12.23
N ASN A 40 -15.81 -1.50 -11.47
CA ASN A 40 -15.12 -2.80 -11.26
C ASN A 40 -14.83 -3.58 -12.57
N GLU A 41 -14.47 -2.88 -13.66
CA GLU A 41 -14.19 -3.52 -14.95
C GLU A 41 -12.84 -4.26 -14.96
N ILE A 42 -11.92 -3.91 -14.05
CA ILE A 42 -10.61 -4.54 -13.90
C ILE A 42 -10.64 -5.42 -12.65
N ASN A 43 -10.58 -6.73 -12.87
CA ASN A 43 -10.47 -7.74 -11.84
C ASN A 43 -8.98 -8.12 -11.69
N THR A 44 -8.35 -7.67 -10.60
CA THR A 44 -6.96 -8.02 -10.28
C THR A 44 -6.82 -9.36 -9.55
N GLY A 45 -7.94 -10.02 -9.25
CA GLY A 45 -8.00 -11.29 -8.53
C GLY A 45 -7.90 -11.15 -7.01
N CYS A 46 -7.71 -9.95 -6.48
CA CYS A 46 -7.52 -9.71 -5.05
C CYS A 46 -8.18 -8.41 -4.60
N THR A 47 -8.89 -8.45 -3.48
CA THR A 47 -9.59 -7.32 -2.87
C THR A 47 -9.02 -7.00 -1.48
N TYR A 48 -9.43 -5.87 -0.88
CA TYR A 48 -8.98 -5.51 0.47
C TYR A 48 -9.38 -6.51 1.57
N SER A 49 -10.43 -7.33 1.34
CA SER A 49 -10.80 -8.42 2.27
C SER A 49 -9.88 -9.63 2.17
N ASP A 50 -9.07 -9.73 1.12
CA ASP A 50 -8.12 -10.83 0.93
C ASP A 50 -6.73 -10.48 1.48
N LEU A 51 -6.52 -9.21 1.89
CA LEU A 51 -5.27 -8.71 2.46
C LEU A 51 -5.31 -8.78 3.98
N TYR A 52 -4.33 -9.43 4.60
CA TYR A 52 -4.29 -9.66 6.03
C TYR A 52 -3.40 -8.67 6.77
N PHE A 53 -3.98 -7.99 7.76
CA PHE A 53 -3.24 -7.23 8.75
C PHE A 53 -2.67 -8.16 9.82
N ASP A 54 -3.43 -9.15 10.26
CA ASP A 54 -2.96 -10.25 11.11
C ASP A 54 -3.74 -11.53 10.77
N GLU A 55 -3.64 -12.57 11.58
CA GLU A 55 -4.29 -13.87 11.34
C GLU A 55 -5.83 -13.78 11.17
N LYS A 56 -6.48 -12.76 11.72
CA LYS A 56 -7.94 -12.64 11.77
C LYS A 56 -8.49 -11.35 11.20
N ILE A 57 -7.67 -10.31 11.14
CA ILE A 57 -8.06 -8.96 10.74
C ILE A 57 -7.53 -8.69 9.34
N THR A 58 -8.43 -8.30 8.44
CA THR A 58 -8.08 -7.90 7.08
C THR A 58 -7.80 -6.41 6.97
N TYR A 59 -7.20 -5.97 5.86
CA TYR A 59 -7.04 -4.55 5.57
C TYR A 59 -8.41 -3.86 5.47
N LEU A 60 -9.42 -4.53 4.92
CA LEU A 60 -10.78 -3.99 4.86
C LEU A 60 -11.36 -3.76 6.27
N ASP A 61 -11.06 -4.63 7.24
CA ASP A 61 -11.52 -4.46 8.62
C ASP A 61 -10.85 -3.26 9.29
N ILE A 62 -9.53 -3.12 9.12
CA ILE A 62 -8.78 -1.94 9.57
C ILE A 62 -9.34 -0.66 8.93
N MET A 63 -9.59 -0.67 7.62
CA MET A 63 -10.19 0.46 6.91
C MET A 63 -11.55 0.84 7.51
N LYS A 64 -12.42 -0.12 7.80
CA LYS A 64 -13.73 0.13 8.42
C LYS A 64 -13.60 0.72 9.82
N GLN A 65 -12.67 0.22 10.64
CA GLN A 65 -12.42 0.77 11.98
C GLN A 65 -11.95 2.24 11.90
N LEU A 66 -11.17 2.57 10.88
CA LEU A 66 -10.72 3.95 10.60
C LEU A 66 -11.79 4.84 9.91
N GLY A 67 -13.03 4.36 9.77
CA GLY A 67 -14.14 5.10 9.15
C GLY A 67 -14.12 5.12 7.61
N ILE A 68 -13.37 4.22 6.97
CA ILE A 68 -13.21 4.14 5.51
C ILE A 68 -14.08 3.00 4.95
N HIS A 69 -15.26 3.33 4.43
CA HIS A 69 -16.26 2.31 4.02
C HIS A 69 -16.35 2.05 2.51
N LYS A 70 -15.71 2.89 1.68
CA LYS A 70 -15.87 2.87 0.20
C LYS A 70 -15.11 1.75 -0.55
N TYR A 71 -14.45 0.85 0.17
CA TYR A 71 -13.54 -0.17 -0.41
C TYR A 71 -14.02 -1.62 -0.27
N SER A 72 -15.26 -1.83 0.17
CA SER A 72 -15.86 -3.17 0.17
C SER A 72 -15.94 -3.73 -1.26
N ASN A 73 -15.48 -4.96 -1.48
CA ASN A 73 -15.39 -5.62 -2.80
C ASN A 73 -14.58 -4.84 -3.84
N LYS A 74 -13.64 -3.99 -3.40
CA LYS A 74 -12.77 -3.25 -4.31
C LYS A 74 -11.50 -4.03 -4.57
N TYR A 75 -11.20 -4.25 -5.85
CA TYR A 75 -9.93 -4.81 -6.30
C TYR A 75 -8.75 -3.89 -5.98
N VAL A 76 -7.63 -4.50 -5.64
CA VAL A 76 -6.39 -3.81 -5.30
C VAL A 76 -5.39 -3.92 -6.43
N HIS A 77 -4.71 -2.83 -6.73
CA HIS A 77 -3.50 -2.83 -7.52
C HIS A 77 -2.31 -2.99 -6.58
N PHE A 78 -1.83 -4.22 -6.47
CA PHE A 78 -0.79 -4.59 -5.52
C PHE A 78 0.61 -4.24 -6.04
N ASP A 79 0.90 -2.93 -6.05
CA ASP A 79 2.17 -2.37 -6.50
C ASP A 79 2.71 -1.33 -5.50
N PRO A 80 3.90 -1.54 -4.92
CA PRO A 80 4.76 -2.71 -5.06
C PRO A 80 4.27 -3.84 -4.15
N ASP A 81 4.43 -5.08 -4.60
CA ASP A 81 4.24 -6.26 -3.77
C ASP A 81 5.58 -6.56 -3.08
N VAL A 82 5.78 -6.09 -1.86
CA VAL A 82 7.05 -6.27 -1.12
C VAL A 82 6.88 -6.87 0.26
N ASN A 83 5.64 -7.13 0.68
CA ASN A 83 5.36 -7.76 1.96
C ASN A 83 4.76 -9.17 1.73
N PRO A 84 5.51 -10.24 2.02
CA PRO A 84 5.04 -11.60 1.81
C PRO A 84 3.84 -11.95 2.70
N LEU A 85 3.70 -11.31 3.87
CA LEU A 85 2.72 -11.70 4.89
C LEU A 85 1.29 -11.19 4.61
N VAL A 86 1.11 -10.32 3.61
CA VAL A 86 -0.20 -9.69 3.35
C VAL A 86 -1.19 -10.67 2.69
N LEU A 87 -0.68 -11.68 1.97
CA LEU A 87 -1.52 -12.69 1.32
C LEU A 87 -1.23 -14.06 1.92
N SER A 88 -2.29 -14.80 2.26
CA SER A 88 -2.19 -16.15 2.85
C SER A 88 -1.78 -17.22 1.82
N ASN A 89 -2.15 -17.02 0.55
CA ASN A 89 -1.96 -18.00 -0.52
C ASN A 89 -0.87 -17.58 -1.51
N ARG A 90 0.37 -17.39 -1.02
CA ARG A 90 1.52 -17.12 -1.91
C ARG A 90 2.21 -18.39 -2.35
N SER A 91 2.83 -18.34 -3.52
CA SER A 91 3.76 -19.38 -3.96
C SER A 91 5.00 -19.40 -3.07
N ASP A 92 5.54 -20.59 -2.80
CA ASP A 92 6.82 -20.78 -2.10
C ASP A 92 8.00 -20.05 -2.78
N ASN A 93 7.87 -19.77 -4.08
CA ASN A 93 8.87 -19.05 -4.87
C ASN A 93 8.57 -17.56 -5.03
N TRP A 94 7.68 -17.01 -4.18
CA TRP A 94 7.31 -15.59 -4.26
C TRP A 94 8.55 -14.69 -4.14
N LYS A 95 8.56 -13.64 -4.96
CA LYS A 95 9.54 -12.56 -4.91
C LYS A 95 8.81 -11.24 -5.00
N GLY A 96 9.37 -10.23 -4.35
CA GLY A 96 8.81 -8.89 -4.44
C GLY A 96 8.74 -8.42 -5.90
N LEU A 97 7.63 -7.80 -6.27
CA LEU A 97 7.43 -7.26 -7.61
C LEU A 97 7.05 -5.78 -7.55
N PHE A 98 7.48 -5.09 -8.59
CA PHE A 98 7.21 -3.69 -8.82
C PHE A 98 7.09 -3.47 -10.32
N GLY A 99 5.96 -2.94 -10.76
CA GLY A 99 5.62 -2.75 -12.16
C GLY A 99 5.33 -1.28 -12.46
N GLN A 100 6.09 -0.68 -13.37
CA GLN A 100 5.79 0.65 -13.88
C GLN A 100 5.31 0.54 -15.32
N CYS A 101 4.39 1.44 -15.70
CA CYS A 101 3.89 1.54 -17.06
C CYS A 101 4.12 2.95 -17.64
N SER A 102 3.90 3.09 -18.94
CA SER A 102 3.80 4.37 -19.64
C SER A 102 4.98 5.34 -19.39
N SER A 103 4.69 6.57 -18.96
CA SER A 103 5.69 7.63 -18.75
C SER A 103 6.69 7.27 -17.66
N ALA A 104 6.24 6.60 -16.60
CA ALA A 104 7.10 6.22 -15.49
C ALA A 104 8.13 5.16 -15.91
N GLN A 105 7.70 4.15 -16.68
CA GLN A 105 8.61 3.15 -17.25
C GLN A 105 9.61 3.78 -18.23
N SER A 106 9.12 4.67 -19.10
CA SER A 106 9.99 5.38 -20.05
C SER A 106 11.02 6.25 -19.33
N HIS A 107 10.65 6.90 -18.22
CA HIS A 107 11.57 7.66 -17.39
C HIS A 107 12.67 6.79 -16.79
N LEU A 108 12.32 5.65 -16.18
CA LEU A 108 13.29 4.71 -15.61
C LEU A 108 14.29 4.22 -16.66
N ARG A 109 13.79 3.85 -17.86
CA ARG A 109 14.64 3.46 -18.99
C ARG A 109 15.57 4.59 -19.41
N ASN A 110 15.05 5.81 -19.56
CA ASN A 110 15.84 6.97 -19.98
C ASN A 110 16.88 7.39 -18.92
N LYS A 111 16.64 7.07 -17.64
CA LYS A 111 17.60 7.25 -16.54
C LYS A 111 18.57 6.08 -16.38
N GLY A 112 18.45 5.05 -17.23
CA GLY A 112 19.32 3.89 -17.23
C GLY A 112 19.23 3.08 -15.94
N VAL A 113 18.05 2.98 -15.32
CA VAL A 113 17.86 2.17 -14.11
C VAL A 113 18.12 0.70 -14.44
N GLU A 114 18.94 0.05 -13.61
CA GLU A 114 19.45 -1.29 -13.87
C GLU A 114 19.57 -2.13 -12.59
N LYS A 115 19.90 -3.42 -12.72
CA LYS A 115 20.11 -4.32 -11.58
C LYS A 115 21.14 -3.76 -10.62
N GLY A 116 20.81 -3.72 -9.33
CA GLY A 116 21.65 -3.17 -8.28
C GLY A 116 21.36 -1.70 -7.95
N ASP A 117 20.45 -1.04 -8.68
CA ASP A 117 19.82 0.20 -8.25
C ASP A 117 18.75 -0.07 -7.19
N LEU A 118 18.47 0.90 -6.32
CA LEU A 118 17.60 0.75 -5.16
C LEU A 118 16.32 1.58 -5.33
N PHE A 119 15.16 0.93 -5.24
CA PHE A 119 13.88 1.60 -5.08
C PHE A 119 13.57 1.78 -3.60
N LEU A 120 13.24 3.00 -3.19
CA LEU A 120 12.67 3.33 -1.90
C LEU A 120 11.22 3.75 -2.10
N PHE A 121 10.31 3.02 -1.46
CA PHE A 121 8.89 3.29 -1.54
C PHE A 121 8.47 4.18 -0.39
N PHE A 122 7.83 5.30 -0.72
CA PHE A 122 7.30 6.23 0.26
C PHE A 122 5.82 6.52 0.02
N GLY A 123 5.08 6.79 1.10
CA GLY A 123 3.63 6.98 1.05
C GLY A 123 3.16 8.09 1.97
N TRP A 124 1.89 8.46 1.88
CA TRP A 124 1.24 9.38 2.81
C TRP A 124 0.72 8.60 4.02
N PHE A 125 1.15 9.00 5.22
CA PHE A 125 0.74 8.38 6.48
C PHE A 125 0.17 9.39 7.46
N ARG A 126 -0.66 8.88 8.38
CA ARG A 126 -1.15 9.60 9.56
C ARG A 126 -1.13 8.67 10.76
N ASP A 127 -0.86 9.22 11.94
CA ASP A 127 -0.82 8.45 13.16
C ASP A 127 -2.19 7.91 13.52
N VAL A 128 -2.19 6.70 14.06
CA VAL A 128 -3.36 5.97 14.51
C VAL A 128 -3.13 5.47 15.92
N VAL A 129 -4.13 5.67 16.77
CA VAL A 129 -4.21 5.15 18.14
C VAL A 129 -5.32 4.13 18.26
N LYS A 130 -5.18 3.23 19.22
CA LYS A 130 -6.24 2.31 19.60
C LYS A 130 -7.19 2.97 20.58
N THR A 131 -8.47 2.73 20.40
CA THR A 131 -9.58 3.22 21.23
C THR A 131 -10.48 2.03 21.58
N ASP A 132 -11.43 2.24 22.49
CA ASP A 132 -12.42 1.21 22.84
C ASP A 132 -13.31 0.80 21.65
N ASP A 133 -13.51 1.72 20.69
CA ASP A 133 -14.33 1.53 19.49
C ASP A 133 -13.53 1.09 18.25
N GLY A 134 -12.24 0.78 18.41
CA GLY A 134 -11.32 0.41 17.32
C GLY A 134 -10.21 1.42 17.11
N TYR A 135 -9.76 1.62 15.87
CA TYR A 135 -8.64 2.53 15.56
C TYR A 135 -9.11 3.91 15.10
N GLN A 136 -8.40 4.96 15.54
CA GLN A 136 -8.70 6.33 15.16
C GLN A 136 -7.45 7.08 14.70
N TYR A 137 -7.59 7.88 13.63
CA TYR A 137 -6.55 8.80 13.18
C TYR A 137 -6.36 9.98 14.13
N ILE A 138 -5.10 10.35 14.39
CA ILE A 138 -4.74 11.58 15.09
C ILE A 138 -4.62 12.72 14.07
N ALA A 139 -5.43 13.76 14.23
CA ALA A 139 -5.40 14.94 13.36
C ALA A 139 -4.06 15.69 13.46
N GLY A 140 -3.58 16.25 12.35
CA GLY A 140 -2.36 17.07 12.30
C GLY A 140 -1.04 16.29 12.31
N THR A 141 -1.09 14.96 12.18
CA THR A 141 0.10 14.08 12.21
C THR A 141 0.50 13.53 10.83
N ASP A 142 -0.03 14.14 9.76
CA ASP A 142 0.26 13.77 8.38
C ASP A 142 1.77 13.86 8.06
N LYS A 143 2.29 12.83 7.41
CA LYS A 143 3.71 12.74 7.04
C LYS A 143 3.95 11.83 5.84
N HIS A 144 5.10 12.00 5.22
CA HIS A 144 5.62 11.07 4.23
C HIS A 144 6.67 10.16 4.86
N ILE A 145 6.50 8.86 4.70
CA ILE A 145 7.35 7.83 5.32
C ILE A 145 7.84 6.88 4.23
N ILE A 146 9.15 6.57 4.24
CA ILE A 146 9.72 5.45 3.50
C ILE A 146 9.36 4.17 4.24
N TRP A 147 8.56 3.31 3.62
CA TRP A 147 7.98 2.13 4.28
C TRP A 147 8.44 0.81 3.68
N GLY A 148 9.14 0.84 2.55
CA GLY A 148 9.65 -0.36 1.89
C GLY A 148 10.74 -0.06 0.88
N TYR A 149 11.40 -1.11 0.40
CA TYR A 149 12.42 -1.01 -0.64
C TYR A 149 12.47 -2.26 -1.52
N LEU A 150 13.11 -2.14 -2.69
CA LEU A 150 13.39 -3.26 -3.60
C LEU A 150 14.71 -2.98 -4.35
N GLN A 151 15.53 -4.01 -4.56
CA GLN A 151 16.83 -3.95 -5.26
C GLN A 151 16.96 -5.09 -6.28
#